data_AF-A0A2S7YGW5-F1
#
_entry.id   AF-A0A2S7YGW5-F1
#
_cell.length_a   1.000
_cell.length_b   1.000
_cell.length_c   1.000
_cell.angle_alpha   90.00
_cell.angle_beta   90.00
_cell.angle_gamma   90.00
#
_symmetry.space_group_name_H-M   'P 1'
#
loop_
_entity.id
_entity.type
_entity.pdbx_description
1 polymer ?
#
loop_
_entity_poly.entity_id
_entity_poly.type
_entity_poly.pdbx_seq_one_letter_code
_entity_poly.pdbx_strand_id
1 'polypeptide(L)'
;MKPWIGDAFANDQSPFMATYMMYFPFLTYEVKCGNAALDAADRQNRLSMTIAVRGVVKLFREVKRQEELHGEILGFSISHDASSVRLYAHYAEIDEKHTRCFREVLRTFYFTKQEGKERGTSYRIIISIYEMWVPMHLARIRSTVSQLPDIQSSCQESKDGSGYFSSLSELPPATAQTPVINEGPSKRPRIRGG
;
A
#
# COMPACT_ATOMS: atom_id res chain seq x y z
N MET A 1 20.96 -0.05 18.37
CA MET A 1 19.58 0.18 17.88
C MET A 1 19.54 -0.22 16.41
N LYS A 2 18.51 -0.94 15.95
CA LYS A 2 18.33 -1.26 14.53
C LYS A 2 17.94 0.00 13.74
N PRO A 3 18.34 0.14 12.47
CA PRO A 3 17.96 1.28 11.65
C PRO A 3 16.43 1.37 11.49
N TRP A 4 15.90 2.60 11.52
CA TRP A 4 14.45 2.87 11.46
C TRP A 4 13.83 2.48 10.12
N ILE A 5 14.64 2.51 9.05
CA ILE A 5 14.36 1.89 7.75
C ILE A 5 15.13 0.57 7.74
N GLY A 6 14.43 -0.55 7.57
CA GLY A 6 15.06 -1.86 7.55
C GLY A 6 15.88 -2.02 6.27
N ASP A 7 17.04 -2.65 6.37
CA ASP A 7 17.76 -3.11 5.19
C ASP A 7 17.01 -4.32 4.62
N ALA A 8 16.46 -4.16 3.41
CA ALA A 8 15.61 -5.14 2.76
C ALA A 8 16.31 -6.49 2.52
N PHE A 9 17.64 -6.54 2.63
CA PHE A 9 18.45 -7.73 2.39
C PHE A 9 19.01 -8.39 3.67
N ALA A 10 18.86 -7.78 4.85
CA ALA A 10 19.58 -8.19 6.08
C ALA A 10 18.70 -8.73 7.22
N ASN A 11 17.51 -9.27 6.94
CA ASN A 11 16.60 -9.81 7.97
C ASN A 11 16.16 -8.75 9.02
N ASP A 12 16.20 -7.46 8.65
CA ASP A 12 15.85 -6.34 9.51
C ASP A 12 14.38 -5.96 9.34
N GLN A 13 13.56 -6.29 10.34
CA GLN A 13 12.17 -5.85 10.42
C GLN A 13 12.11 -4.40 10.93
N SER A 14 11.79 -3.46 10.04
CA SER A 14 11.44 -2.10 10.47
C SER A 14 10.04 -2.09 11.08
N PRO A 15 9.80 -1.29 12.15
CA PRO A 15 8.48 -1.13 12.75
C PRO A 15 7.43 -0.53 11.79
N PHE A 16 7.84 -0.07 10.60
CA PHE A 16 6.99 0.55 9.58
C PHE A 16 6.70 -0.37 8.38
N MET A 17 7.30 -1.56 8.32
CA MET A 17 7.02 -2.53 7.27
C MET A 17 5.70 -3.24 7.55
N ALA A 18 4.80 -3.20 6.56
CA ALA A 18 3.58 -4.00 6.60
C ALA A 18 3.76 -5.36 5.91
N THR A 19 4.64 -5.43 4.90
CA THR A 19 5.12 -6.67 4.29
C THR A 19 6.62 -6.54 4.03
N TYR A 20 7.28 -7.64 3.59
CA TYR A 20 8.72 -7.66 3.33
C TYR A 20 9.18 -6.68 2.22
N MET A 21 8.27 -6.13 1.41
CA MET A 21 8.58 -5.18 0.33
C MET A 21 7.77 -3.88 0.40
N MET A 22 6.95 -3.66 1.45
CA MET A 22 6.01 -2.54 1.47
C MET A 22 6.01 -1.80 2.81
N TYR A 23 6.28 -0.50 2.72
CA TYR A 23 6.15 0.47 3.81
C TYR A 23 4.86 1.26 3.63
N PHE A 24 4.15 1.51 4.74
CA PHE A 24 2.96 2.36 4.78
C PHE A 24 1.91 2.08 3.67
N PRO A 25 1.39 0.84 3.55
CA PRO A 25 0.32 0.57 2.60
C PRO A 25 -0.91 1.41 2.92
N PHE A 26 -1.58 1.93 1.89
CA PHE A 26 -2.76 2.78 2.04
C PHE A 26 -4.01 2.19 1.40
N LEU A 27 -3.90 1.03 0.73
CA LEU A 27 -5.01 0.37 0.06
C LEU A 27 -4.88 -1.14 0.23
N THR A 28 -5.93 -1.80 0.74
CA THR A 28 -6.06 -3.26 0.68
C THR A 28 -7.25 -3.72 -0.12
N TYR A 29 -7.13 -4.91 -0.66
CA TYR A 29 -8.13 -5.52 -1.51
C TYR A 29 -8.25 -7.00 -1.17
N GLU A 30 -9.47 -7.47 -0.94
CA GLU A 30 -9.73 -8.88 -0.62
C GLU A 30 -10.93 -9.38 -1.44
N VAL A 31 -10.72 -10.49 -2.16
CA VAL A 31 -11.78 -11.20 -2.89
C VAL A 31 -12.39 -12.26 -1.99
N LYS A 32 -13.67 -12.53 -2.17
CA LYS A 32 -14.27 -13.82 -1.79
C LYS A 32 -14.98 -14.46 -2.97
N CYS A 33 -14.95 -15.78 -3.00
CA CYS A 33 -15.62 -16.60 -3.99
C CYS A 33 -16.31 -17.79 -3.29
N GLY A 34 -17.38 -18.31 -3.91
CA GLY A 34 -18.14 -19.44 -3.37
C GLY A 34 -18.90 -19.09 -2.09
N ASN A 35 -18.84 -19.98 -1.10
CA ASN A 35 -19.60 -19.83 0.16
C ASN A 35 -18.95 -18.87 1.17
N ALA A 36 -17.81 -18.25 0.84
CA ALA A 36 -17.13 -17.33 1.75
C ALA A 36 -17.84 -15.97 1.77
N ALA A 37 -18.27 -15.55 2.96
CA ALA A 37 -18.95 -14.27 3.14
C ALA A 37 -17.98 -13.08 3.03
N LEU A 38 -18.46 -11.96 2.47
CA LEU A 38 -17.72 -10.69 2.44
C LEU A 38 -17.29 -10.19 3.82
N ASP A 39 -17.98 -10.61 4.88
CA ASP A 39 -17.61 -10.24 6.24
C ASP A 39 -16.23 -10.80 6.65
N ALA A 40 -15.79 -11.91 6.05
CA ALA A 40 -14.43 -12.42 6.24
C ALA A 40 -13.40 -11.50 5.55
N ALA A 41 -13.72 -11.03 4.34
CA ALA A 41 -12.89 -10.05 3.63
C ALA A 41 -12.78 -8.74 4.41
N ASP A 42 -13.91 -8.26 4.91
CA ASP A 42 -13.99 -7.05 5.72
C ASP A 42 -13.13 -7.14 6.98
N ARG A 43 -13.09 -8.32 7.63
CA ARG A 43 -12.24 -8.56 8.81
C ARG A 43 -10.76 -8.56 8.47
N GLN A 44 -10.36 -9.24 7.40
CA GLN A 44 -8.97 -9.30 6.95
C GLN A 44 -8.45 -7.92 6.54
N ASN A 45 -9.22 -7.21 5.72
CA ASN A 45 -8.93 -5.83 5.34
C ASN A 45 -8.82 -4.91 6.55
N ARG A 46 -9.74 -4.99 7.51
CA ARG A 46 -9.70 -4.18 8.73
C ARG A 46 -8.44 -4.45 9.55
N LEU A 47 -8.03 -5.71 9.66
CA LEU A 47 -6.81 -6.08 10.37
C LEU A 47 -5.58 -5.47 9.70
N SER A 48 -5.43 -5.67 8.38
CA SER A 48 -4.31 -5.14 7.61
C SER A 48 -4.25 -3.60 7.66
N MET A 49 -5.39 -2.92 7.54
CA MET A 49 -5.42 -1.46 7.64
C MET A 49 -5.19 -0.93 9.04
N THR A 50 -5.59 -1.66 10.10
CA THR A 50 -5.23 -1.28 11.47
C THR A 50 -3.71 -1.28 11.67
N ILE A 51 -3.00 -2.26 11.11
CA ILE A 51 -1.53 -2.32 11.18
C ILE A 51 -0.92 -1.14 10.43
N ALA A 52 -1.39 -0.89 9.20
CA ALA A 52 -0.87 0.19 8.36
C ALA A 52 -1.08 1.58 8.98
N VAL A 53 -2.32 1.86 9.43
CA VAL A 53 -2.69 3.10 10.10
C VAL A 53 -1.83 3.32 11.35
N ARG A 54 -1.63 2.29 12.17
CA ARG A 54 -0.74 2.37 13.35
C ARG A 54 0.71 2.64 12.97
N GLY A 55 1.20 2.08 11.87
CA GLY A 55 2.52 2.37 11.34
C GLY A 55 2.71 3.85 11.01
N VAL A 56 1.75 4.44 10.29
CA VAL A 56 1.74 5.88 9.95
C VAL A 56 1.67 6.74 11.22
N VAL A 57 0.75 6.42 12.15
CA VAL A 57 0.63 7.18 13.40
C VAL A 57 1.89 7.09 14.24
N LYS A 58 2.55 5.93 14.29
CA LYS A 58 3.83 5.76 14.97
C LYS A 58 4.89 6.68 14.37
N LEU A 59 5.03 6.71 13.04
CA LEU A 59 5.97 7.61 12.35
C LEU A 59 5.73 9.08 12.75
N PHE A 60 4.49 9.54 12.79
CA PHE A 60 4.17 10.93 13.15
C PHE A 60 4.40 11.23 14.64
N ARG A 61 4.22 10.25 15.52
CA ARG A 61 4.55 10.39 16.95
C ARG A 61 6.04 10.63 17.18
N GLU A 62 6.92 10.03 16.38
CA GLU A 62 8.39 10.22 16.51
C GLU A 62 8.82 11.68 16.36
N VAL A 63 8.09 12.43 15.52
CA VAL A 63 8.35 13.86 15.30
C VAL A 63 7.30 14.76 15.94
N LYS A 64 6.47 14.22 16.85
CA LYS A 64 5.43 14.92 17.61
C LYS A 64 4.38 15.64 16.74
N ARG A 65 4.05 15.08 15.57
CA ARG A 65 3.07 15.61 14.61
C ARG A 65 1.78 14.79 14.54
N GLN A 66 1.54 13.89 15.49
CA GLN A 66 0.42 12.95 15.44
C GLN A 66 -0.96 13.60 15.38
N GLU A 67 -1.12 14.84 15.88
CA GLU A 67 -2.38 15.59 15.81
C GLU A 67 -2.81 15.90 14.37
N GLU A 68 -1.87 15.97 13.40
CA GLU A 68 -2.17 16.13 11.98
C GLU A 68 -2.97 14.96 11.39
N LEU A 69 -3.00 13.82 12.07
CA LEU A 69 -3.66 12.61 11.61
C LEU A 69 -4.98 12.34 12.33
N HIS A 70 -5.34 13.13 13.36
CA HIS A 70 -6.54 12.90 14.14
C HIS A 70 -7.79 13.11 13.28
N GLY A 71 -8.59 12.05 13.11
CA GLY A 71 -9.80 12.06 12.29
C GLY A 71 -9.57 12.04 10.78
N GLU A 72 -8.32 12.13 10.33
CA GLU A 72 -7.98 12.09 8.90
C GLU A 72 -8.07 10.68 8.34
N ILE A 73 -8.44 10.58 7.06
CA ILE A 73 -8.37 9.30 6.33
C ILE A 73 -6.90 8.95 6.10
N LEU A 74 -6.52 7.73 6.49
CA LEU A 74 -5.16 7.19 6.44
C LEU A 74 -5.02 5.97 5.54
N GLY A 75 -6.13 5.45 5.02
CA GLY A 75 -6.11 4.37 4.06
C GLY A 75 -7.51 3.91 3.66
N PHE A 76 -7.57 3.00 2.71
CA PHE A 76 -8.80 2.47 2.14
C PHE A 76 -8.75 0.95 2.09
N SER A 77 -9.91 0.32 2.15
CA SER A 77 -10.01 -1.11 1.87
C SER A 77 -11.21 -1.47 1.03
N ILE A 78 -11.04 -2.47 0.19
CA ILE A 78 -12.07 -2.95 -0.72
C ILE A 78 -12.28 -4.44 -0.52
N SER A 79 -13.52 -4.81 -0.31
CA SER A 79 -13.96 -6.20 -0.24
C SER A 79 -14.95 -6.45 -1.37
N HIS A 80 -14.76 -7.52 -2.14
CA HIS A 80 -15.65 -7.81 -3.27
C HIS A 80 -15.80 -9.31 -3.52
N ASP A 81 -16.91 -9.64 -4.18
CA ASP A 81 -17.23 -10.99 -4.65
C ASP A 81 -17.66 -10.95 -6.11
N ALA A 82 -18.28 -12.04 -6.59
CA ALA A 82 -18.76 -12.15 -7.97
C ALA A 82 -19.85 -11.13 -8.37
N SER A 83 -20.43 -10.39 -7.41
CA SER A 83 -21.60 -9.54 -7.64
C SER A 83 -21.53 -8.15 -7.03
N SER A 84 -20.73 -7.95 -5.99
CA SER A 84 -20.78 -6.77 -5.14
C SER A 84 -19.42 -6.31 -4.65
N VAL A 85 -19.34 -5.03 -4.30
CA VAL A 85 -18.16 -4.35 -3.76
C VAL A 85 -18.57 -3.54 -2.53
N ARG A 86 -17.77 -3.62 -1.47
CA ARG A 86 -17.81 -2.78 -0.27
C ARG A 86 -16.49 -2.04 -0.15
N LEU A 87 -16.56 -0.73 0.02
CA LEU A 87 -15.41 0.15 0.08
C LEU A 87 -15.44 0.92 1.40
N TYR A 88 -14.31 0.96 2.08
CA TYR A 88 -14.16 1.59 3.39
C TYR A 88 -13.02 2.59 3.39
N ALA A 89 -13.20 3.71 4.08
CA ALA A 89 -12.12 4.60 4.48
C ALA A 89 -11.74 4.29 5.93
N HIS A 90 -10.45 4.27 6.23
CA HIS A 90 -9.90 4.01 7.56
C HIS A 90 -9.25 5.28 8.09
N TYR A 91 -9.53 5.59 9.35
CA TYR A 91 -9.02 6.77 10.05
C TYR A 91 -8.63 6.41 11.47
N ALA A 92 -7.95 7.33 12.16
CA ALA A 92 -7.56 7.15 13.55
C ALA A 92 -8.02 8.31 14.42
N GLU A 93 -8.57 7.99 15.58
CA GLU A 93 -8.63 8.95 16.69
C GLU A 93 -7.38 8.75 17.54
N ILE A 94 -6.65 9.84 17.73
CA ILE A 94 -5.35 9.85 18.38
C ILE A 94 -5.46 10.71 19.62
N ASP A 95 -5.05 10.15 20.75
CA ASP A 95 -4.80 10.89 21.99
C ASP A 95 -3.31 10.78 22.36
N GLU A 96 -2.88 11.42 23.44
CA GLU A 96 -1.46 11.44 23.84
C GLU A 96 -0.85 10.03 23.96
N LYS A 97 -1.61 9.02 24.37
CA LYS A 97 -1.09 7.69 24.70
C LYS A 97 -1.60 6.58 23.79
N HIS A 98 -2.78 6.72 23.20
CA HIS A 98 -3.48 5.68 22.47
C HIS A 98 -3.84 6.14 21.05
N THR A 99 -3.97 5.12 20.20
CA THR A 99 -4.44 5.26 18.82
C THR A 99 -5.57 4.25 18.62
N ARG A 100 -6.77 4.76 18.37
CA ARG A 100 -7.97 3.97 18.08
C ARG A 100 -8.25 4.05 16.59
N CYS A 101 -8.21 2.91 15.92
CA CYS A 101 -8.44 2.82 14.47
C CYS A 101 -9.91 2.51 14.19
N PHE A 102 -10.50 3.28 13.29
CA PHE A 102 -11.89 3.15 12.87
C PHE A 102 -11.98 3.01 11.36
N ARG A 103 -13.16 2.63 10.90
CA ARG A 103 -13.49 2.62 9.47
C ARG A 103 -14.93 3.07 9.26
N GLU A 104 -15.15 3.73 8.15
CA GLU A 104 -16.48 4.12 7.66
C GLU A 104 -16.76 3.48 6.30
N VAL A 105 -18.03 3.22 6.01
CA VAL A 105 -18.45 2.73 4.69
C VAL A 105 -18.46 3.92 3.73
N LEU A 106 -17.56 3.91 2.75
CA LEU A 106 -17.55 4.92 1.70
C LEU A 106 -18.59 4.59 0.62
N ARG A 107 -18.68 3.32 0.23
CA ARG A 107 -19.70 2.87 -0.74
C ARG A 107 -19.92 1.36 -0.66
N THR A 108 -21.16 0.93 -0.90
CA THR A 108 -21.49 -0.47 -1.17
C THR A 108 -22.38 -0.54 -2.39
N PHE A 109 -22.08 -1.42 -3.34
CA PHE A 109 -22.86 -1.55 -4.57
C PHE A 109 -22.78 -2.95 -5.19
N TYR A 110 -23.75 -3.28 -6.04
CA TYR A 110 -23.82 -4.53 -6.79
C TYR A 110 -23.61 -4.25 -8.29
N PHE A 111 -22.48 -4.66 -8.85
CA PHE A 111 -22.13 -4.37 -10.24
C PHE A 111 -22.75 -5.34 -11.25
N THR A 112 -23.38 -6.42 -10.79
CA THR A 112 -24.18 -7.33 -11.64
C THR A 112 -25.66 -6.93 -11.72
N LYS A 113 -26.10 -5.97 -10.90
CA LYS A 113 -27.48 -5.45 -10.91
C LYS A 113 -27.59 -4.25 -11.86
N GLN A 114 -28.83 -3.86 -12.19
CA GLN A 114 -29.15 -2.66 -12.99
C GLN A 114 -28.36 -2.60 -14.30
N GLU A 115 -28.34 -3.71 -15.05
CA GLU A 115 -27.65 -3.82 -16.35
C GLU A 115 -26.14 -3.46 -16.29
N GLY A 116 -25.53 -3.57 -15.12
CA GLY A 116 -24.11 -3.27 -14.95
C GLY A 116 -23.76 -1.79 -14.87
N LYS A 117 -24.72 -0.92 -14.53
CA LYS A 117 -24.52 0.53 -14.33
C LYS A 117 -23.29 0.88 -13.48
N GLU A 118 -23.00 0.06 -12.46
CA GLU A 118 -21.92 0.28 -11.50
C GLU A 118 -20.59 -0.43 -11.85
N ARG A 119 -20.47 -1.06 -13.03
CA ARG A 119 -19.27 -1.83 -13.43
C ARG A 119 -17.97 -1.03 -13.37
N GLY A 120 -18.02 0.26 -13.72
CA GLY A 120 -16.85 1.14 -13.71
C GLY A 120 -16.59 1.86 -12.38
N THR A 121 -17.43 1.66 -11.37
CA THR A 121 -17.41 2.51 -10.16
C THR A 121 -16.18 2.26 -9.28
N SER A 122 -15.82 0.99 -9.04
CA SER A 122 -14.61 0.67 -8.26
C SER A 122 -13.35 1.24 -8.92
N TYR A 123 -13.23 1.07 -10.23
CA TYR A 123 -12.12 1.61 -11.02
C TYR A 123 -12.00 3.13 -10.84
N ARG A 124 -13.09 3.88 -11.06
CA ARG A 124 -13.09 5.35 -10.89
C ARG A 124 -12.68 5.76 -9.48
N ILE A 125 -13.21 5.11 -8.46
CA ILE A 125 -12.85 5.42 -7.06
C ILE A 125 -11.37 5.15 -6.81
N ILE A 126 -10.84 4.01 -7.26
CA ILE A 126 -9.42 3.68 -7.10
C ILE A 126 -8.56 4.72 -7.78
N ILE A 127 -8.84 5.06 -9.04
CA ILE A 127 -8.10 6.09 -9.78
C ILE A 127 -8.17 7.43 -9.04
N SER A 128 -9.34 7.85 -8.54
CA SER A 128 -9.45 9.08 -7.73
C SER A 128 -8.61 9.03 -6.44
N ILE A 129 -8.50 7.87 -5.77
CA ILE A 129 -7.62 7.71 -4.61
C ILE A 129 -6.16 7.97 -5.03
N TYR A 130 -5.71 7.37 -6.13
CA TYR A 130 -4.34 7.52 -6.63
C TYR A 130 -4.02 8.93 -7.14
N GLU A 131 -4.95 9.57 -7.84
CA GLU A 131 -4.73 10.88 -8.45
C GLU A 131 -4.86 12.03 -7.45
N MET A 132 -5.78 11.92 -6.47
CA MET A 132 -6.08 13.02 -5.55
C MET A 132 -5.53 12.83 -4.15
N TRP A 133 -5.74 11.66 -3.54
CA TRP A 133 -5.44 11.45 -2.13
C TRP A 133 -4.00 10.97 -1.89
N VAL A 134 -3.48 10.07 -2.73
CA VAL A 134 -2.12 9.51 -2.58
C VAL A 134 -1.03 10.59 -2.63
N PRO A 135 -1.05 11.58 -3.53
CA PRO A 135 -0.01 12.62 -3.55
C PRO A 135 0.05 13.40 -2.24
N MET A 136 -1.13 13.74 -1.69
CA MET A 136 -1.26 14.43 -0.40
C MET A 136 -0.73 13.56 0.75
N HIS A 137 -1.11 12.29 0.81
CA HIS A 137 -0.66 11.38 1.87
C HIS A 137 0.85 11.09 1.79
N LEU A 138 1.38 10.90 0.58
CA LEU A 138 2.80 10.69 0.34
C LEU A 138 3.63 11.92 0.73
N ALA A 139 3.16 13.13 0.41
CA ALA A 139 3.82 14.36 0.81
C ALA A 139 3.90 14.49 2.35
N ARG A 140 2.80 14.18 3.05
CA ARG A 140 2.74 14.13 4.52
C ARG A 140 3.76 13.14 5.10
N ILE A 141 3.83 11.92 4.56
CA ILE A 141 4.83 10.90 4.98
C ILE A 141 6.26 11.39 4.72
N ARG A 142 6.57 11.87 3.51
CA ARG A 142 7.92 12.34 3.15
C ARG A 142 8.40 13.48 4.05
N SER A 143 7.52 14.45 4.30
CA SER A 143 7.77 15.58 5.22
C SER A 143 8.06 15.12 6.65
N THR A 144 7.45 14.02 7.07
CA THR A 144 7.63 13.45 8.42
C THR A 144 8.94 12.67 8.50
N VAL A 145 9.23 11.84 7.48
CA VAL A 145 10.48 11.09 7.37
C VAL A 145 11.69 12.02 7.35
N SER A 146 11.63 13.17 6.68
CA SER A 146 12.74 14.13 6.63
C SER A 146 13.04 14.83 7.96
N GLN A 147 12.16 14.69 8.97
CA GLN A 147 12.34 15.25 10.31
C GLN A 147 12.74 14.20 11.34
N LEU A 148 12.89 12.94 10.93
CA LEU A 148 13.41 11.90 11.81
C LEU A 148 14.86 12.26 12.20
N PRO A 149 15.26 12.02 13.46
CA PRO A 149 16.61 12.30 13.90
C PRO A 149 17.61 11.48 13.08
N ASP A 150 18.70 12.12 12.63
CA ASP A 150 19.77 11.44 11.92
C ASP A 150 20.34 10.30 12.77
N ILE A 151 20.36 9.11 12.18
CA ILE A 151 20.92 7.88 12.78
C ILE A 151 22.39 8.08 13.18
N GLN A 152 23.08 9.06 12.59
CA GLN A 152 24.50 9.37 12.83
C GLN A 152 24.82 9.81 14.26
N SER A 153 23.86 10.33 15.04
CA SER A 153 24.14 10.72 16.43
C SER A 153 24.34 9.54 17.39
N SER A 154 24.05 8.31 16.95
CA SER A 154 24.19 7.09 17.76
C SER A 154 25.33 6.17 17.34
N CYS A 155 26.02 6.48 16.25
CA CYS A 155 27.21 5.75 15.80
C CYS A 155 28.46 6.49 16.30
N GLN A 156 28.80 6.33 17.58
CA GLN A 156 30.20 6.50 17.95
C GLN A 156 30.99 5.40 17.23
N GLU A 157 31.97 5.83 16.46
CA GLU A 157 32.85 5.02 15.61
C GLU A 157 33.39 3.78 16.35
N SER A 158 32.84 2.61 16.05
CA SER A 158 33.63 1.38 16.15
C SER A 158 34.55 1.34 14.94
N LYS A 159 35.82 1.68 15.15
CA LYS A 159 36.90 1.44 14.20
C LYS A 159 37.03 -0.06 13.99
N ASP A 160 36.43 -0.60 12.95
CA ASP A 160 36.91 -1.81 12.31
C ASP A 160 36.59 -1.73 10.82
N GLY A 161 37.65 -1.64 10.02
CA GLY A 161 37.59 -1.50 8.58
C GLY A 161 37.30 -2.82 7.90
N SER A 162 36.32 -2.82 7.01
CA SER A 162 36.30 -3.76 5.89
C SER A 162 35.79 -3.03 4.65
N GLY A 163 36.69 -2.81 3.70
CA GLY A 163 36.44 -2.09 2.46
C GLY A 163 35.59 -2.89 1.50
N TYR A 164 34.42 -2.36 1.15
CA TYR A 164 33.61 -2.87 0.04
C TYR A 164 33.03 -1.75 -0.85
N PHE A 165 33.38 -0.48 -0.59
CA PHE A 165 32.84 0.67 -1.34
C PHE A 165 33.69 1.04 -2.58
N SER A 166 34.10 0.08 -3.40
CA SER A 166 34.85 0.37 -4.63
C SER A 166 34.31 -0.29 -5.90
N SER A 167 33.10 -0.86 -5.89
CA SER A 167 32.59 -1.63 -7.04
C SER A 167 31.21 -1.20 -7.55
N LEU A 168 30.86 0.09 -7.44
CA LEU A 168 29.63 0.63 -8.05
C LEU A 168 29.87 1.50 -9.29
N SER A 169 31.12 1.63 -9.75
CA SER A 169 31.49 2.40 -10.94
C SER A 169 31.56 1.60 -12.24
N GLU A 170 31.24 0.30 -12.24
CA GLU A 170 31.25 -0.54 -13.44
C GLU A 170 29.92 -1.28 -13.62
N LEU A 171 28.93 -0.59 -14.19
CA LEU A 171 27.78 -1.22 -14.83
C LEU A 171 27.78 -0.84 -16.32
N PRO A 172 27.74 -1.80 -17.25
CA PRO A 172 27.65 -1.48 -18.67
C PRO A 172 26.27 -0.90 -19.03
N PRO A 173 26.17 -0.06 -20.07
CA PRO A 173 24.91 0.58 -20.44
C PRO A 173 23.88 -0.44 -20.92
N ALA A 174 22.63 -0.23 -20.52
CA ALA A 174 21.49 -1.06 -20.88
C ALA A 174 21.32 -1.15 -22.40
N THR A 175 21.48 -2.35 -22.96
CA THR A 175 21.21 -2.61 -24.37
C THR A 175 19.69 -2.68 -24.58
N ALA A 176 19.17 -1.81 -25.45
CA ALA A 176 17.78 -1.85 -25.89
C ALA A 176 17.50 -3.18 -26.61
N GLN A 177 16.59 -3.99 -26.06
CA GLN A 177 16.07 -5.17 -26.76
C GLN A 177 14.87 -4.73 -27.61
N THR A 178 15.02 -4.79 -28.93
CA THR A 178 13.95 -4.61 -29.90
C THR A 178 12.98 -5.80 -29.81
N PRO A 179 11.65 -5.61 -29.95
CA PRO A 179 10.70 -6.72 -29.88
C PRO A 179 10.85 -7.61 -31.12
N VAL A 180 11.03 -8.92 -30.90
CA VAL A 180 10.93 -9.92 -31.96
C VAL A 180 9.45 -10.20 -32.23
N ILE A 181 8.96 -9.78 -33.40
CA ILE A 181 7.63 -10.13 -33.91
C ILE A 181 7.71 -11.55 -34.48
N ASN A 182 7.09 -12.52 -33.81
CA ASN A 182 6.87 -13.85 -34.37
C ASN A 182 5.53 -13.86 -35.11
N GLU A 183 5.59 -13.74 -36.44
CA GLU A 183 4.47 -14.03 -37.33
C GLU A 183 4.32 -15.56 -37.49
N GLY A 184 3.27 -16.12 -36.90
CA GLY A 184 2.84 -17.50 -37.11
C GLY A 184 1.32 -17.56 -37.33
N PRO A 185 0.81 -18.40 -38.25
CA PRO A 185 -0.54 -18.24 -38.78
C PRO A 185 -1.61 -18.80 -37.83
N SER A 186 -2.35 -17.92 -37.16
CA SER A 186 -3.55 -18.30 -36.39
C SER A 186 -4.78 -18.38 -37.29
N LYS A 187 -5.02 -19.52 -37.94
CA LYS A 187 -6.31 -19.84 -38.56
C LYS A 187 -7.37 -20.07 -37.46
N ARG A 188 -8.30 -19.13 -37.28
CA ARG A 188 -9.55 -19.38 -36.53
C ARG A 188 -10.61 -19.95 -37.48
N PRO A 189 -11.27 -21.08 -37.16
CA PRO A 189 -12.43 -21.53 -37.91
C PRO A 189 -13.65 -20.64 -37.58
N ARG A 190 -14.30 -20.13 -38.62
CA ARG A 190 -15.65 -19.55 -38.54
C ARG A 190 -16.64 -20.68 -38.26
N ILE A 191 -17.24 -20.69 -37.08
CA ILE A 191 -18.45 -21.48 -36.83
C ILE A 191 -19.60 -20.75 -37.54
N ARG A 192 -20.15 -21.40 -38.58
CA ARG A 192 -21.46 -21.11 -39.16
C ARG A 192 -22.44 -22.17 -38.67
N GLY A 193 -23.65 -21.74 -38.37
CA GLY A 193 -24.85 -22.56 -38.55
C GLY A 193 -25.73 -22.69 -37.31
N GLY A 194 -27.02 -22.40 -37.48
CA GLY A 194 -28.10 -22.71 -36.56
C GLY A 194 -29.23 -21.72 -36.69
#